data_AF-A0A412WHK1-F1
#
_entry.id   AF-A0A412WHK1-F1
#
_cell.length_a   1.000
_cell.length_b   1.000
_cell.length_c   1.000
_cell.angle_alpha   90.00
_cell.angle_beta   90.00
_cell.angle_gamma   90.00
#
_symmetry.space_group_name_H-M   'P 1'
#
loop_
_entity.id
_entity.type
_entity.pdbx_description
1 polymer ?
#
loop_
_entity_poly.entity_id
_entity_poly.type
_entity_poly.pdbx_seq_one_letter_code
_entity_poly.pdbx_strand_id
1 'polypeptide(L)'
;MGNCCELTELDCSYNQLTELNFKGCNKLENIGCTHNILITLNLEDCDELKSLNCEYNELVELDVSNNTKLKSLNCNANEDLETIWVWENAPIKHGIYGRPYISGWNTSGYVKFIEKK
;
A
#
# COMPACT_ATOMS: atom_id res chain seq x y z
N MET A 1 -1.18 5.59 23.92
CA MET A 1 -1.21 7.04 24.24
C MET A 1 0.03 7.65 23.61
N GLY A 2 -0.17 8.54 22.66
CA GLY A 2 0.86 9.12 21.80
C GLY A 2 0.22 9.45 20.46
N ASN A 3 -0.54 10.54 20.44
CA ASN A 3 -1.12 11.08 19.21
C ASN A 3 0.06 11.51 18.32
N CYS A 4 0.52 10.68 17.39
CA CYS A 4 1.63 10.99 16.49
C CYS A 4 1.18 11.93 15.35
N CYS A 5 0.35 12.91 15.72
CA CYS A 5 -0.58 13.67 14.88
C CYS A 5 0.08 14.69 13.95
N GLU A 6 1.40 14.62 13.74
CA GLU A 6 2.13 15.50 12.84
C GLU A 6 3.10 14.75 11.93
N LEU A 7 3.26 13.43 12.08
CA LEU A 7 4.19 12.69 11.23
C LEU A 7 3.62 12.60 9.82
N THR A 8 4.32 13.18 8.86
CA THR A 8 3.95 13.17 7.44
C THR A 8 4.71 12.12 6.64
N GLU A 9 5.82 11.63 7.18
CA GLU A 9 6.69 10.67 6.51
C GLU A 9 7.24 9.66 7.52
N LEU A 10 7.18 8.38 7.15
CA LEU A 10 7.80 7.29 7.89
C LEU A 10 8.62 6.45 6.92
N ASP A 11 9.90 6.28 7.21
CA ASP A 11 10.74 5.27 6.58
C ASP A 11 11.26 4.30 7.64
N CYS A 12 10.86 3.04 7.52
CA CYS A 12 11.28 1.93 8.37
C CYS A 12 11.84 0.76 7.54
N SER A 13 12.35 1.08 6.35
CA SER A 13 12.88 0.10 5.41
C SER A 13 14.12 -0.63 5.95
N TYR A 14 14.40 -1.82 5.42
CA TYR A 14 15.56 -2.67 5.77
C TYR A 14 15.59 -3.08 7.25
N ASN A 15 14.47 -3.64 7.73
CA ASN A 15 14.36 -4.21 9.06
C ASN A 15 13.81 -5.64 8.98
N GLN A 16 13.42 -6.19 10.13
CA GLN A 16 12.76 -7.50 10.25
C GLN A 16 11.36 -7.32 10.86
N LEU A 17 10.68 -6.22 10.52
CA LEU A 17 9.37 -5.93 11.05
C LEU A 17 8.36 -6.92 10.49
N THR A 18 7.60 -7.53 11.37
CA THR A 18 6.48 -8.42 11.04
C THR A 18 5.13 -7.71 11.15
N GLU A 19 5.10 -6.55 11.80
CA GLU A 19 3.91 -5.72 11.96
C GLU A 19 4.26 -4.23 11.94
N LEU A 20 3.32 -3.41 11.45
CA LEU A 20 3.33 -1.97 11.53
C LEU A 20 1.93 -1.49 11.96
N ASN A 21 1.90 -0.48 12.84
CA ASN A 21 0.66 0.08 13.34
C ASN A 21 0.67 1.60 13.15
N PHE A 22 -0.25 2.10 12.32
CA PHE A 22 -0.40 3.52 12.02
C PHE A 22 -1.57 4.19 12.78
N LYS A 23 -2.06 3.57 13.86
CA LYS A 23 -3.20 4.08 14.61
C LYS A 23 -2.97 5.51 15.10
N GLY A 24 -3.80 6.44 14.63
CA GLY A 24 -3.70 7.86 14.95
C GLY A 24 -2.62 8.63 14.17
N CYS A 25 -2.07 8.05 13.08
CA CYS A 25 -1.12 8.69 12.18
C CYS A 25 -1.81 9.24 10.91
N ASN A 26 -2.94 9.93 11.09
CA ASN A 26 -3.81 10.42 10.03
C ASN A 26 -3.20 11.49 9.11
N LYS A 27 -2.02 12.02 9.45
CA LYS A 27 -1.28 12.97 8.61
C LYS A 27 -0.17 12.34 7.79
N LEU A 28 0.04 11.02 7.88
CA LEU A 28 1.07 10.34 7.09
C LEU A 28 0.74 10.45 5.59
N GLU A 29 1.66 11.03 4.84
CA GLU A 29 1.58 11.19 3.40
C GLU A 29 2.49 10.20 2.66
N ASN A 30 3.62 9.83 3.28
CA ASN A 30 4.62 8.95 2.68
C ASN A 30 5.00 7.83 3.66
N ILE A 31 4.91 6.58 3.20
CA ILE A 31 5.33 5.40 3.98
C ILE A 31 6.31 4.58 3.15
N GLY A 32 7.51 4.39 3.69
CA GLY A 32 8.50 3.42 3.24
C GLY A 32 8.64 2.30 4.28
N CYS A 33 8.36 1.07 3.86
CA CYS A 33 8.55 -0.13 4.67
C CYS A 33 9.21 -1.26 3.87
N THR A 34 10.03 -0.89 2.88
CA THR A 34 10.69 -1.82 1.96
C THR A 34 11.63 -2.77 2.70
N HIS A 35 11.79 -4.01 2.23
CA HIS A 35 12.67 -5.01 2.85
C HIS A 35 12.34 -5.23 4.34
N ASN A 36 11.14 -5.76 4.57
CA ASN A 36 10.68 -6.27 5.87
C ASN A 36 10.03 -7.65 5.65
N ILE A 37 9.31 -8.15 6.66
CA ILE A 37 8.65 -9.47 6.64
C ILE A 37 7.16 -9.29 6.96
N LEU A 38 6.57 -8.22 6.38
CA LEU A 38 5.17 -7.88 6.64
C LEU A 38 4.27 -8.82 5.83
N ILE A 39 3.37 -9.52 6.52
CA ILE A 39 2.35 -10.37 5.91
C ILE A 39 1.05 -9.58 5.67
N THR A 40 0.81 -8.58 6.52
CA THR A 40 -0.31 -7.64 6.40
C THR A 40 0.16 -6.22 6.63
N LEU A 41 -0.57 -5.26 6.08
CA LEU A 41 -0.32 -3.83 6.28
C LEU A 41 -1.66 -3.10 6.39
N ASN A 42 -2.02 -2.68 7.61
CA ASN A 42 -3.26 -1.96 7.85
C ASN A 42 -3.05 -0.45 7.67
N LEU A 43 -3.72 0.14 6.68
CA LEU A 43 -3.62 1.56 6.31
C LEU A 43 -4.93 2.35 6.59
N GLU A 44 -5.84 1.80 7.39
CA GLU A 44 -7.17 2.35 7.66
C GLU A 44 -7.13 3.77 8.23
N ASP A 45 -6.13 4.08 9.07
CA ASP A 45 -5.96 5.40 9.68
C ASP A 45 -5.03 6.34 8.87
N CYS A 46 -4.68 6.01 7.62
CA CYS A 46 -3.74 6.77 6.78
C CYS A 46 -4.44 7.57 5.65
N ASP A 47 -5.46 8.35 5.98
CA ASP A 47 -6.33 9.06 5.00
C ASP A 47 -5.57 10.01 4.05
N GLU A 48 -4.46 10.59 4.50
CA GLU A 48 -3.65 11.54 3.73
C GLU A 48 -2.55 10.88 2.89
N LEU A 49 -2.48 9.54 2.86
CA LEU A 49 -1.41 8.81 2.18
C LEU A 49 -1.39 9.10 0.68
N LYS A 50 -0.23 9.54 0.18
CA LYS A 50 0.06 9.87 -1.22
C LYS A 50 1.06 8.92 -1.85
N SER A 51 1.99 8.37 -1.07
CA SER A 51 3.00 7.42 -1.53
C SER A 51 3.18 6.27 -0.54
N LEU A 52 3.16 5.04 -1.06
CA LEU A 52 3.48 3.83 -0.32
C LEU A 52 4.53 3.01 -1.07
N ASN A 53 5.63 2.70 -0.39
CA ASN A 53 6.59 1.70 -0.84
C ASN A 53 6.64 0.56 0.19
N CYS A 54 6.01 -0.56 -0.15
CA CYS A 54 6.02 -1.82 0.61
C CYS A 54 6.69 -2.95 -0.18
N GLU A 55 7.59 -2.61 -1.09
CA GLU A 55 8.38 -3.57 -1.88
C GLU A 55 9.17 -4.54 -0.97
N TYR A 56 9.40 -5.78 -1.42
CA TYR A 56 10.15 -6.80 -0.67
C TYR A 56 9.54 -7.04 0.73
N ASN A 57 8.31 -7.53 0.75
CA ASN A 57 7.59 -8.03 1.92
C ASN A 57 6.87 -9.34 1.53
N GLU A 58 6.04 -9.87 2.43
CA GLU A 58 5.29 -11.12 2.24
C GLU A 58 3.77 -10.85 2.21
N LEU A 59 3.35 -9.69 1.69
CA LEU A 59 1.95 -9.30 1.64
C LEU A 59 1.17 -10.24 0.71
N VAL A 60 0.04 -10.77 1.19
CA VAL A 60 -0.87 -11.61 0.39
C VAL A 60 -2.04 -10.77 -0.18
N GLU A 61 -2.44 -9.76 0.58
CA GLU A 61 -3.42 -8.76 0.20
C GLU A 61 -2.98 -7.38 0.67
N LEU A 62 -3.46 -6.35 -0.02
CA LEU A 62 -3.26 -4.97 0.38
C LEU A 62 -4.55 -4.19 0.17
N ASP A 63 -5.11 -3.66 1.26
CA ASP A 63 -6.29 -2.81 1.19
C ASP A 63 -5.89 -1.33 1.25
N VAL A 64 -6.11 -0.63 0.13
CA VAL A 64 -5.93 0.82 0.00
C VAL A 64 -7.24 1.50 -0.39
N SER A 65 -8.39 0.86 -0.15
CA SER A 65 -9.70 1.38 -0.56
C SER A 65 -10.07 2.69 0.11
N ASN A 66 -9.53 2.94 1.31
CA ASN A 66 -9.76 4.20 2.03
C ASN A 66 -8.73 5.29 1.67
N ASN A 67 -7.57 4.90 1.09
CA ASN A 67 -6.47 5.83 0.79
C ASN A 67 -6.64 6.48 -0.60
N THR A 68 -7.78 7.13 -0.83
CA THR A 68 -8.17 7.73 -2.13
C THR A 68 -7.22 8.82 -2.65
N LYS A 69 -6.32 9.32 -1.80
CA LYS A 69 -5.27 10.29 -2.15
C LYS A 69 -3.98 9.64 -2.66
N LEU A 70 -3.89 8.31 -2.66
CA LEU A 70 -2.71 7.55 -3.05
C LEU A 70 -2.42 7.73 -4.55
N LYS A 71 -1.23 8.26 -4.86
CA LYS A 71 -0.78 8.54 -6.23
C LYS A 71 0.30 7.60 -6.69
N SER A 72 1.08 7.06 -5.77
CA SER A 72 2.19 6.14 -6.06
C SER A 72 2.15 4.97 -5.10
N LEU A 73 2.23 3.77 -5.67
CA LEU A 73 2.33 2.52 -4.93
C LEU A 73 3.46 1.72 -5.55
N ASN A 74 4.40 1.24 -4.73
CA ASN A 74 5.30 0.17 -5.10
C ASN A 74 5.11 -0.98 -4.12
N CYS A 75 4.56 -2.09 -4.60
CA CYS A 75 4.39 -3.33 -3.86
C CYS A 75 4.99 -4.51 -4.64
N ASN A 76 5.99 -4.25 -5.49
CA ASN A 76 6.76 -5.30 -6.15
C ASN A 76 7.43 -6.23 -5.13
N ALA A 77 7.83 -7.41 -5.60
CA ALA A 77 8.51 -8.40 -4.76
C ALA A 77 7.75 -8.73 -3.47
N ASN A 78 6.41 -8.64 -3.53
CA ASN A 78 5.50 -9.41 -2.67
C ASN A 78 5.02 -10.57 -3.54
N GLU A 79 5.65 -11.73 -3.40
CA GLU A 79 5.46 -12.86 -4.33
C GLU A 79 4.06 -13.47 -4.24
N ASP A 80 3.48 -13.47 -3.03
CA ASP A 80 2.15 -14.01 -2.73
C ASP A 80 1.02 -12.96 -2.84
N LEU A 81 1.32 -11.72 -3.23
CA LEU A 81 0.31 -10.67 -3.35
C LEU A 81 -0.63 -10.98 -4.53
N GLU A 82 -1.88 -11.31 -4.22
CA GLU A 82 -2.89 -11.64 -5.24
C GLU A 82 -3.87 -10.51 -5.49
N THR A 83 -4.18 -9.72 -4.46
CA THR A 83 -5.29 -8.76 -4.51
C THR A 83 -4.91 -7.43 -3.88
N ILE A 84 -5.22 -6.35 -4.59
CA ILE A 84 -5.26 -5.00 -4.05
C ILE A 84 -6.70 -4.51 -4.07
N TRP A 85 -7.23 -4.17 -2.90
CA TRP A 85 -8.51 -3.51 -2.78
C TRP A 85 -8.34 -2.01 -2.99
N VAL A 86 -9.15 -1.45 -3.87
CA VAL A 86 -9.10 -0.03 -4.23
C VAL A 86 -10.45 0.63 -4.03
N TRP A 87 -10.47 1.96 -4.07
CA TRP A 87 -11.68 2.74 -3.94
C TRP A 87 -12.58 2.59 -5.18
N GLU A 88 -13.86 2.92 -5.02
CA GLU A 88 -14.83 2.90 -6.12
C GLU A 88 -14.41 3.86 -7.25
N ASN A 89 -14.50 3.40 -8.49
CA ASN A 89 -14.06 4.13 -9.69
C ASN A 89 -12.56 4.46 -9.71
N ALA A 90 -11.73 3.65 -9.04
CA ALA A 90 -10.29 3.74 -9.19
C ALA A 90 -9.91 3.60 -10.68
N PRO A 91 -8.89 4.33 -11.16
CA PRO A 91 -8.56 4.39 -12.59
C PRO A 91 -7.79 3.14 -13.05
N ILE A 92 -8.39 1.97 -12.91
CA ILE A 92 -7.86 0.66 -13.32
C ILE A 92 -7.84 0.60 -14.85
N LYS A 93 -6.66 0.29 -15.41
CA LYS A 93 -6.40 0.14 -16.85
C LYS A 93 -5.97 -1.29 -17.15
N HIS A 94 -6.06 -1.72 -18.41
CA HIS A 94 -5.55 -3.02 -18.86
C HIS A 94 -4.25 -2.85 -19.66
N GLY A 95 -3.21 -3.63 -19.35
CA GLY A 95 -1.88 -3.56 -19.97
C GLY A 95 -1.71 -4.42 -21.23
N ILE A 96 -0.47 -4.55 -21.72
CA ILE A 96 -0.11 -5.27 -22.97
C ILE A 96 -0.60 -6.73 -22.98
N TYR A 97 -0.77 -7.34 -21.81
CA TYR A 97 -1.29 -8.71 -21.65
C TYR A 97 -2.66 -8.77 -20.97
N GLY A 98 -3.44 -7.69 -21.00
CA GLY A 98 -4.74 -7.62 -20.32
C GLY A 98 -4.63 -7.61 -18.78
N ARG A 99 -3.43 -7.45 -18.23
CA ARG A 99 -3.20 -7.35 -16.78
C ARG A 99 -3.71 -6.00 -16.27
N PRO A 100 -4.59 -5.95 -15.27
CA PRO A 100 -5.06 -4.70 -14.72
C PRO A 100 -3.91 -3.98 -14.01
N TYR A 101 -3.87 -2.64 -14.09
CA TYR A 101 -2.91 -1.80 -13.38
C TYR A 101 -3.47 -0.39 -13.17
N ILE A 102 -2.93 0.32 -12.19
CA ILE A 102 -3.14 1.76 -12.02
C ILE A 102 -1.86 2.48 -12.45
N SER A 103 -1.99 3.57 -13.21
CA SER A 103 -0.83 4.31 -13.73
C SER A 103 0.03 4.85 -12.59
N GLY A 104 1.33 4.56 -12.62
CA GLY A 104 2.26 4.97 -11.55
C GLY A 104 2.29 4.00 -10.35
N TRP A 105 1.50 2.93 -10.39
CA TRP A 105 1.58 1.84 -9.43
C TRP A 105 2.41 0.70 -10.02
N ASN A 106 3.28 0.13 -9.19
CA ASN A 106 4.22 -0.91 -9.55
C ASN A 106 3.93 -2.15 -8.68
N THR A 107 3.50 -3.22 -9.32
CA THR A 107 3.02 -4.44 -8.64
C THR A 107 3.53 -5.68 -9.35
N SER A 108 3.56 -6.81 -8.64
CA SER A 108 3.84 -8.13 -9.22
C SER A 108 2.84 -8.47 -10.35
N GLY A 109 3.28 -9.34 -11.27
CA GLY A 109 2.63 -9.57 -12.57
C GLY A 109 1.24 -10.21 -12.60
N TYR A 110 0.58 -10.46 -11.46
CA TYR A 110 -0.70 -11.20 -11.41
C TYR A 110 -1.72 -10.60 -10.44
N VAL A 111 -1.42 -9.42 -9.90
CA VAL A 111 -2.26 -8.76 -8.90
C VAL A 111 -3.59 -8.33 -9.52
N LYS A 112 -4.70 -8.70 -8.85
CA LYS A 112 -6.04 -8.24 -9.17
C LYS A 112 -6.32 -6.94 -8.44
N PHE A 113 -6.96 -6.00 -9.13
CA PHE A 113 -7.51 -4.80 -8.51
C PHE A 113 -9.02 -4.98 -8.35
N ILE A 114 -9.52 -4.88 -7.12
CA ILE A 114 -10.93 -5.07 -6.81
C ILE A 114 -11.45 -3.82 -6.11
N GLU A 115 -12.52 -3.24 -6.63
CA GLU A 115 -13.19 -2.12 -5.98
C GLU A 115 -13.96 -2.60 -4.75
N LYS A 116 -13.71 -1.96 -3.61
CA LYS A 116 -14.48 -2.16 -2.39
C LYS A 116 -15.57 -1.08 -2.32
N LYS A 117 -16.81 -1.51 -2.08
CA LYS A 117 -17.98 -0.62 -1.92
C LYS A 117 -18.07 -0.05 -0.51
#